data_AF-A0A7X1FMI3-F1
#
_entry.id   AF-A0A7X1FMI3-F1
#
_cell.length_a   1.000
_cell.length_b   1.000
_cell.length_c   1.000
_cell.angle_alpha   90.00
_cell.angle_beta   90.00
_cell.angle_gamma   90.00
#
_symmetry.space_group_name_H-M   'P 1'
#
loop_
_entity.id
_entity.type
_entity.pdbx_description
1 polymer ?
#
loop_
_entity_poly.entity_id
_entity_poly.type
_entity_poly.pdbx_seq_one_letter_code
_entity_poly.pdbx_strand_id
1 'polypeptide(L)'
;MDQTLEDLRAENAAAEAAAEVPQTGATGVEEVAAAGTTTTGDLAEGGDGEEGQQAEPEAWMKSDDQESQGAGKKFTDSDIGAAKAKLRAKLEKQHKSELEELRAQLEKQRSESVPQQLPSRPKREDFYDKDDPDEAYIDALADWKVKEGLARQHAHNQQYEQQRKQLEAQQKISSSVDQHYERAAALAAASGISTELYQSADRRVREAVQGVFGGESGEHITNALIASLGEGSEKVLYNLGVNPKRLNELTSKLAQDPSGIQASIYLGRLSAELTSPPRKTSNAPAPAASVLGDANTAEPGKALHRKYLEAQKRGDVQAAFNVRREARAAKINVNSW
;
A
#
# COMPACT_ATOMS: atom_id res chain seq x y z
N MET A 1 -43.24 5.41 20.89
CA MET A 1 -43.89 4.07 20.84
C MET A 1 -42.71 3.13 20.84
N ASP A 2 -42.26 2.79 22.04
CA ASP A 2 -41.00 2.08 22.23
C ASP A 2 -41.27 0.60 22.00
N GLN A 3 -40.69 0.05 20.94
CA GLN A 3 -40.73 -1.39 20.67
C GLN A 3 -40.05 -2.11 21.83
N THR A 4 -40.74 -3.09 22.40
CA THR A 4 -40.22 -3.81 23.56
C THR A 4 -39.19 -4.84 23.12
N LEU A 5 -38.28 -5.23 24.01
CA LEU A 5 -37.25 -6.24 23.72
C LEU A 5 -37.83 -7.61 23.32
N GLU A 6 -39.09 -7.87 23.66
CA GLU A 6 -39.83 -9.06 23.24
C GLU A 6 -40.24 -8.97 21.76
N ASP A 7 -40.63 -7.79 21.29
CA ASP A 7 -40.98 -7.56 19.88
C ASP A 7 -39.77 -7.74 18.96
N LEU A 8 -38.59 -7.23 19.36
CA LEU A 8 -37.34 -7.38 18.60
C LEU A 8 -36.81 -8.82 18.60
N ARG A 9 -37.04 -9.59 19.66
CA ARG A 9 -36.71 -11.02 19.68
C ARG A 9 -37.62 -11.83 18.78
N ALA A 10 -38.91 -11.51 18.77
CA ALA A 10 -39.87 -12.17 17.89
C ALA A 10 -39.56 -11.89 16.42
N GLU A 11 -39.16 -10.65 16.09
CA GLU A 11 -38.79 -10.26 14.73
C GLU A 11 -37.51 -10.95 14.25
N ASN A 12 -36.48 -11.06 15.11
CA ASN A 12 -35.25 -11.79 14.76
C ASN A 12 -35.47 -13.30 14.64
N ALA A 13 -36.30 -13.90 15.51
CA ALA A 13 -36.63 -15.33 15.40
C ALA A 13 -37.43 -15.65 14.13
N ALA A 14 -38.31 -14.72 13.69
CA ALA A 14 -39.03 -14.85 12.43
C ALA A 14 -38.10 -14.70 11.22
N ALA A 15 -37.10 -13.83 11.30
CA ALA A 15 -36.10 -13.64 10.25
C ALA A 15 -35.16 -14.86 10.10
N GLU A 16 -34.76 -15.50 11.21
CA GLU A 16 -33.96 -16.74 11.15
C GLU A 16 -34.77 -17.93 10.62
N ALA A 17 -36.05 -18.06 10.96
CA ALA A 17 -36.92 -19.10 10.43
C ALA A 17 -37.21 -18.95 8.91
N ALA A 18 -37.12 -17.73 8.38
CA ALA A 18 -37.28 -17.47 6.95
C ALA A 18 -35.98 -17.73 6.14
N ALA A 19 -34.82 -17.79 6.80
CA ALA A 19 -33.52 -18.01 6.17
C ALA A 19 -33.13 -19.50 6.04
N GLU A 20 -33.75 -20.39 6.82
CA GLU A 20 -33.55 -21.84 6.70
C GLU A 20 -34.62 -22.51 5.82
N VAL A 21 -34.50 -22.37 4.50
CA VAL A 21 -35.12 -23.30 3.54
C VAL A 21 -34.01 -24.13 2.89
N PRO A 22 -33.98 -25.46 3.08
CA PRO A 22 -32.98 -26.32 2.47
C PRO A 22 -33.40 -26.68 1.05
N GLN A 23 -32.55 -26.42 0.04
CA GLN A 23 -32.66 -27.07 -1.26
C GLN A 23 -31.51 -28.07 -1.46
N THR A 24 -31.81 -29.32 -1.10
CA THR A 24 -31.22 -30.53 -1.66
C THR A 24 -31.62 -30.68 -3.13
N GLY A 25 -30.68 -31.05 -4.02
CA GLY A 25 -30.86 -31.06 -5.47
C GLY A 25 -31.41 -32.35 -6.11
N ALA A 26 -31.54 -32.34 -7.45
CA ALA A 26 -31.29 -33.45 -8.40
C ALA A 26 -31.73 -33.12 -9.85
N THR A 27 -30.79 -33.27 -10.82
CA THR A 27 -30.88 -33.83 -12.20
C THR A 27 -32.06 -33.59 -13.17
N GLY A 28 -31.74 -33.23 -14.44
CA GLY A 28 -32.38 -33.83 -15.64
C GLY A 28 -32.79 -32.96 -16.86
N VAL A 29 -31.89 -32.82 -17.86
CA VAL A 29 -32.00 -33.05 -19.34
C VAL A 29 -33.11 -32.41 -20.26
N GLU A 30 -32.68 -32.03 -21.49
CA GLU A 30 -33.41 -31.79 -22.80
C GLU A 30 -34.22 -30.48 -22.99
N GLU A 31 -34.41 -29.85 -24.17
CA GLU A 31 -33.84 -29.84 -25.54
C GLU A 31 -34.57 -28.72 -26.35
N VAL A 32 -33.94 -28.25 -27.44
CA VAL A 32 -34.43 -27.61 -28.70
C VAL A 32 -35.20 -26.27 -28.78
N ALA A 33 -34.60 -25.41 -29.65
CA ALA A 33 -35.17 -24.71 -30.82
C ALA A 33 -36.16 -23.54 -30.62
N ALA A 34 -36.27 -22.52 -31.47
CA ALA A 34 -35.49 -21.97 -32.60
C ALA A 34 -36.22 -20.68 -33.08
N ALA A 35 -35.52 -19.89 -33.93
CA ALA A 35 -36.02 -18.82 -34.82
C ALA A 35 -36.46 -17.51 -34.13
N GLY A 36 -36.10 -16.29 -34.56
CA GLY A 36 -35.58 -15.65 -35.78
C GLY A 36 -36.09 -14.19 -35.65
N THR A 37 -35.54 -13.09 -36.15
CA THR A 37 -34.84 -12.79 -37.40
C THR A 37 -34.50 -11.29 -37.36
N THR A 38 -33.28 -10.96 -37.81
CA THR A 38 -32.74 -9.72 -38.40
C THR A 38 -33.65 -8.50 -38.68
N THR A 39 -33.10 -7.31 -38.42
CA THR A 39 -33.04 -6.21 -39.42
C THR A 39 -31.69 -5.48 -39.35
N THR A 40 -31.12 -5.31 -40.53
CA THR A 40 -29.80 -4.84 -40.93
C THR A 40 -29.85 -3.38 -41.44
N GLY A 41 -28.69 -2.72 -41.51
CA GLY A 41 -28.43 -1.48 -42.29
C GLY A 41 -27.57 -0.52 -41.48
N ASP A 42 -26.24 -0.59 -41.47
CA ASP A 42 -25.26 -0.36 -42.55
C ASP A 42 -25.33 1.05 -43.16
N LEU A 43 -24.33 1.88 -42.84
CA LEU A 43 -23.65 2.74 -43.80
C LEU A 43 -22.34 3.29 -43.20
N ALA A 44 -21.31 3.15 -44.03
CA ALA A 44 -19.88 3.26 -43.75
C ALA A 44 -19.30 4.67 -43.99
N GLU A 45 -17.96 4.71 -44.03
CA GLU A 45 -17.07 5.81 -44.44
C GLU A 45 -16.72 6.77 -43.28
N GLY A 46 -15.47 7.00 -42.88
CA GLY A 46 -14.15 6.85 -43.47
C GLY A 46 -13.33 8.03 -42.91
N GLY A 47 -12.13 7.80 -42.37
CA GLY A 47 -11.34 8.90 -41.79
C GLY A 47 -10.01 8.44 -41.19
N ASP A 48 -8.95 8.78 -41.89
CA ASP A 48 -7.54 8.44 -41.67
C ASP A 48 -6.98 8.68 -40.26
N GLY A 49 -6.10 7.75 -39.88
CA GLY A 49 -4.74 8.03 -39.40
C GLY A 49 -4.52 9.09 -38.32
N GLU A 50 -4.28 8.63 -37.09
CA GLU A 50 -3.22 9.22 -36.28
C GLU A 50 -2.33 8.12 -35.69
N GLU A 51 -1.06 8.21 -36.07
CA GLU A 51 0.04 7.33 -35.71
C GLU A 51 0.28 7.33 -34.19
N GLY A 52 0.68 6.16 -33.70
CA GLY A 52 0.99 5.87 -32.31
C GLY A 52 1.85 6.92 -31.61
N GLN A 53 1.30 7.48 -30.55
CA GLN A 53 2.09 7.78 -29.36
C GLN A 53 2.16 6.50 -28.53
N GLN A 54 3.25 5.73 -28.73
CA GLN A 54 3.68 4.80 -27.70
C GLN A 54 3.92 5.63 -26.42
N ALA A 55 2.98 5.55 -25.48
CA ALA A 55 3.17 6.03 -24.14
C ALA A 55 4.41 5.32 -23.57
N GLU A 56 5.48 6.07 -23.37
CA GLU A 56 6.62 5.62 -22.56
C GLU A 56 6.06 5.11 -21.23
N PRO A 57 6.29 3.83 -20.84
CA PRO A 57 5.74 3.31 -19.60
C PRO A 57 6.24 4.18 -18.45
N GLU A 58 5.30 4.72 -17.67
CA GLU A 58 5.62 5.57 -16.53
C GLU A 58 6.54 4.82 -15.56
N ALA A 59 7.41 5.53 -14.84
CA ALA A 59 8.50 4.93 -14.05
C ALA A 59 8.01 3.88 -13.03
N TRP A 60 6.77 4.00 -12.56
CA TRP A 60 6.14 3.04 -11.64
C TRP A 60 5.62 1.76 -12.34
N MET A 61 5.53 1.74 -13.67
CA MET A 61 5.17 0.59 -14.50
C MET A 61 6.39 -0.20 -14.99
N LYS A 62 7.60 0.34 -14.84
CA LYS A 62 8.84 -0.30 -15.31
C LYS A 62 9.37 -1.32 -14.27
N SER A 63 9.72 -2.51 -14.75
CA SER A 63 10.45 -3.53 -13.97
C SER A 63 11.87 -3.05 -13.70
N ASP A 64 12.31 -3.18 -12.45
CA ASP A 64 13.54 -2.60 -11.90
C ASP A 64 14.79 -3.35 -12.42
N ASP A 65 15.34 -2.90 -13.55
CA ASP A 65 16.63 -3.35 -14.10
C ASP A 65 17.55 -2.17 -14.51
N GLN A 66 17.46 -1.01 -13.85
CA GLN A 66 18.39 0.11 -14.09
C GLN A 66 18.85 0.83 -12.81
N GLU A 67 20.10 0.55 -12.42
CA GLU A 67 20.81 1.18 -11.30
C GLU A 67 21.04 2.69 -11.51
N SER A 68 20.68 3.49 -10.50
CA SER A 68 20.96 4.94 -10.43
C SER A 68 22.21 5.22 -9.59
N GLN A 69 23.34 5.51 -10.24
CA GLN A 69 24.51 6.10 -9.58
C GLN A 69 24.26 7.57 -9.20
N GLY A 70 24.71 7.93 -7.99
CA GLY A 70 24.48 9.23 -7.35
C GLY A 70 25.39 10.37 -7.84
N ALA A 71 24.94 11.60 -7.62
CA ALA A 71 25.73 12.81 -7.82
C ALA A 71 25.76 13.65 -6.53
N GLY A 72 26.96 13.81 -5.97
CA GLY A 72 27.21 14.55 -4.74
C GLY A 72 27.14 16.05 -4.91
N LYS A 73 26.40 16.71 -4.02
CA LYS A 73 26.58 18.13 -3.70
C LYS A 73 27.28 18.22 -2.34
N LYS A 74 28.49 18.79 -2.34
CA LYS A 74 29.27 19.02 -1.12
C LYS A 74 28.66 20.19 -0.35
N PHE A 75 27.87 19.88 0.69
CA PHE A 75 27.59 20.82 1.78
C PHE A 75 28.85 20.99 2.62
N THR A 76 29.14 22.20 3.11
CA THR A 76 30.29 22.40 4.00
C THR A 76 30.01 21.77 5.37
N ASP A 77 31.04 21.19 6.00
CA ASP A 77 30.90 20.43 7.25
C ASP A 77 30.36 21.30 8.43
N SER A 78 30.57 22.62 8.33
CA SER A 78 30.06 23.62 9.28
C SER A 78 28.54 23.84 9.17
N ASP A 79 28.01 23.91 7.94
CA ASP A 79 26.57 24.05 7.69
C ASP A 79 25.80 22.79 8.10
N ILE A 80 26.41 21.62 7.86
CA ILE A 80 25.88 20.32 8.31
C ILE A 80 25.87 20.24 9.83
N GLY A 81 26.92 20.75 10.50
CA GLY A 81 27.01 20.79 11.97
C GLY A 81 25.94 21.69 12.60
N ALA A 82 25.74 22.90 12.08
CA ALA A 82 24.72 23.83 12.57
C ALA A 82 23.30 23.33 12.30
N ALA A 83 23.06 22.70 11.13
CA ALA A 83 21.80 22.05 10.81
C ALA A 83 21.53 20.85 11.75
N LYS A 84 22.53 19.99 11.99
CA LYS A 84 22.43 18.86 12.94
C LYS A 84 22.17 19.33 14.37
N ALA A 85 22.78 20.42 14.82
CA ALA A 85 22.57 20.97 16.16
C ALA A 85 21.15 21.53 16.33
N LYS A 86 20.64 22.29 15.34
CA LYS A 86 19.25 22.78 15.35
C LYS A 86 18.24 21.64 15.29
N LEU A 87 18.53 20.60 14.51
CA LEU A 87 17.66 19.44 14.36
C LEU A 87 17.66 18.57 15.62
N ARG A 88 18.81 18.39 16.28
CA ARG A 88 18.89 17.77 17.62
C ARG A 88 18.13 18.55 18.68
N ALA A 89 18.27 19.88 18.72
CA ALA A 89 17.54 20.69 19.68
C ALA A 89 16.01 20.64 19.45
N LYS A 90 15.57 20.60 18.18
CA LYS A 90 14.16 20.47 17.83
C LYS A 90 13.63 19.07 18.17
N LEU A 91 14.40 18.02 17.88
CA LEU A 91 14.09 16.65 18.27
C LEU A 91 14.04 16.50 19.79
N GLU A 92 15.01 17.00 20.54
CA GLU A 92 14.99 16.93 22.01
C GLU A 92 13.77 17.64 22.60
N LYS A 93 13.33 18.77 22.01
CA LYS A 93 12.13 19.46 22.44
C LYS A 93 10.86 18.66 22.14
N GLN A 94 10.76 18.07 20.95
CA GLN A 94 9.65 17.20 20.56
C GLN A 94 9.61 15.92 21.41
N HIS A 95 10.75 15.26 21.61
CA HIS A 95 10.85 14.07 22.45
C HIS A 95 10.49 14.36 23.91
N LYS A 96 10.84 15.54 24.46
CA LYS A 96 10.43 15.92 25.82
C LYS A 96 8.92 16.15 25.94
N SER A 97 8.31 16.85 24.98
CA SER A 97 6.85 17.03 24.97
C SER A 97 6.12 15.71 24.75
N GLU A 98 6.61 14.86 23.85
CA GLU A 98 6.06 13.53 23.61
C GLU A 98 6.22 12.63 24.83
N LEU A 99 7.35 12.69 25.54
CA LEU A 99 7.54 11.91 26.77
C LEU A 99 6.64 12.38 27.91
N GLU A 100 6.39 13.69 28.04
CA GLU A 100 5.44 14.21 29.02
C GLU A 100 4.00 13.80 28.66
N GLU A 101 3.65 13.88 27.38
CA GLU A 101 2.33 13.47 26.89
C GLU A 101 2.12 11.95 27.01
N LEU A 102 3.13 11.13 26.67
CA LEU A 102 3.13 9.68 26.86
C LEU A 102 3.09 9.30 28.34
N ARG A 103 3.76 10.06 29.23
CA ARG A 103 3.65 9.84 30.68
C ARG A 103 2.26 10.20 31.18
N ALA A 104 1.67 11.30 30.73
CA ALA A 104 0.31 11.68 31.09
C ALA A 104 -0.72 10.68 30.55
N GLN A 105 -0.52 10.17 29.32
CA GLN A 105 -1.35 9.11 28.74
C GLN A 105 -1.17 7.80 29.49
N LEU A 106 0.06 7.39 29.85
CA LEU A 106 0.31 6.20 30.65
C LEU A 106 -0.25 6.33 32.06
N GLU A 107 -0.18 7.51 32.68
CA GLU A 107 -0.75 7.75 34.00
C GLU A 107 -2.28 7.70 33.95
N LYS A 108 -2.89 8.32 32.94
CA LYS A 108 -4.34 8.24 32.68
C LYS A 108 -4.77 6.80 32.41
N GLN A 109 -4.06 6.10 31.53
CA GLN A 109 -4.35 4.72 31.18
C GLN A 109 -4.12 3.79 32.36
N ARG A 110 -3.10 4.02 33.19
CA ARG A 110 -2.86 3.26 34.42
C ARG A 110 -3.91 3.54 35.50
N SER A 111 -4.46 4.75 35.56
CA SER A 111 -5.59 5.08 36.42
C SER A 111 -6.92 4.45 35.94
N GLU A 112 -7.08 4.28 34.62
CA GLU A 112 -8.24 3.63 34.00
C GLU A 112 -8.10 2.09 33.94
N SER A 113 -6.87 1.56 33.96
CA SER A 113 -6.56 0.14 33.76
C SER A 113 -6.25 -0.63 35.04
N VAL A 114 -6.44 -0.05 36.23
CA VAL A 114 -6.52 -0.92 37.41
C VAL A 114 -7.78 -1.74 37.21
N PRO A 115 -7.72 -3.07 37.01
CA PRO A 115 -8.92 -3.87 37.05
C PRO A 115 -9.57 -3.56 38.39
N GLN A 116 -10.69 -2.83 38.38
CA GLN A 116 -11.50 -2.66 39.57
C GLN A 116 -11.99 -4.07 39.88
N GLN A 117 -11.20 -4.80 40.68
CA GLN A 117 -11.68 -5.98 41.35
C GLN A 117 -12.92 -5.51 42.08
N LEU A 118 -14.07 -6.02 41.63
CA LEU A 118 -15.35 -5.77 42.28
C LEU A 118 -15.10 -6.00 43.77
N PRO A 119 -15.34 -5.00 44.63
CA PRO A 119 -15.08 -5.17 46.05
C PRO A 119 -15.84 -6.41 46.51
N SER A 120 -15.18 -7.29 47.26
CA SER A 120 -15.84 -8.47 47.80
C SER A 120 -17.01 -8.01 48.66
N ARG A 121 -18.15 -8.71 48.54
CA ARG A 121 -19.34 -8.41 49.32
C ARG A 121 -18.96 -8.38 50.82
N PRO A 122 -19.23 -7.27 51.55
CA PRO A 122 -18.97 -7.19 52.98
C PRO A 122 -19.65 -8.35 53.70
N LYS A 123 -18.95 -8.96 54.66
CA LYS A 123 -19.51 -10.01 55.51
C LYS A 123 -19.81 -9.44 56.89
N ARG A 124 -20.80 -9.99 57.59
CA ARG A 124 -21.22 -9.44 58.90
C ARG A 124 -20.12 -9.62 59.96
N GLU A 125 -19.34 -10.69 59.83
CA GLU A 125 -18.24 -11.05 60.71
C GLU A 125 -17.12 -10.01 60.73
N ASP A 126 -16.97 -9.23 59.65
CA ASP A 126 -15.94 -8.18 59.53
C ASP A 126 -16.24 -6.95 60.41
N PHE A 127 -17.41 -6.91 61.06
CA PHE A 127 -17.91 -5.75 61.82
C PHE A 127 -18.14 -6.03 63.32
N TYR A 128 -17.88 -7.25 63.82
CA TYR A 128 -18.14 -7.62 65.22
C TYR A 128 -17.32 -6.83 66.25
N ASP A 129 -16.18 -6.26 65.86
CA ASP A 129 -15.33 -5.46 66.74
C ASP A 129 -15.74 -3.98 66.81
N LYS A 130 -16.85 -3.59 66.17
CA LYS A 130 -17.35 -2.20 66.17
C LYS A 130 -18.39 -1.94 67.27
N ASP A 131 -18.48 -0.69 67.69
CA ASP A 131 -19.41 -0.24 68.73
C ASP A 131 -20.89 -0.53 68.37
N ASP A 132 -21.24 -0.41 67.07
CA ASP A 132 -22.50 -0.91 66.50
C ASP A 132 -22.19 -1.81 65.27
N PRO A 133 -22.22 -3.15 65.43
CA PRO A 133 -21.88 -4.07 64.36
C PRO A 133 -22.96 -4.15 63.27
N ASP A 134 -24.23 -3.89 63.62
CA ASP A 134 -25.34 -4.05 62.70
C ASP A 134 -25.50 -2.82 61.81
N GLU A 135 -25.41 -1.62 62.37
CA GLU A 135 -25.43 -0.37 61.61
C GLU A 135 -24.24 -0.29 60.64
N ALA A 136 -23.03 -0.60 61.12
CA ALA A 136 -21.82 -0.56 60.30
C ALA A 136 -21.83 -1.58 59.15
N TYR A 137 -22.48 -2.73 59.31
CA TYR A 137 -22.65 -3.72 58.25
C TYR A 137 -23.67 -3.25 57.20
N ILE A 138 -24.77 -2.63 57.63
CA ILE A 138 -25.81 -2.09 56.72
C ILE A 138 -25.22 -0.99 55.84
N ASP A 139 -24.45 -0.07 56.41
CA ASP A 139 -23.78 1.01 55.67
C ASP A 139 -22.78 0.46 54.65
N ALA A 140 -21.95 -0.50 55.07
CA ALA A 140 -21.00 -1.15 54.17
C ALA A 140 -21.69 -1.89 53.01
N LEU A 141 -22.83 -2.54 53.26
CA LEU A 141 -23.64 -3.15 52.21
C LEU A 141 -24.23 -2.13 51.24
N ALA A 142 -24.69 -0.98 51.73
CA ALA A 142 -25.21 0.10 50.89
C ALA A 142 -24.11 0.64 49.97
N ASP A 143 -22.94 0.94 50.53
CA ASP A 143 -21.75 1.38 49.78
C ASP A 143 -21.32 0.34 48.74
N TRP A 144 -21.32 -0.94 49.12
CA TRP A 144 -20.97 -2.02 48.21
C TRP A 144 -21.94 -2.11 47.02
N LYS A 145 -23.26 -2.01 47.25
CA LYS A 145 -24.25 -2.01 46.16
C LYS A 145 -24.08 -0.82 45.21
N VAL A 146 -23.78 0.37 45.74
CA VAL A 146 -23.50 1.56 44.92
C VAL A 146 -22.25 1.34 44.07
N LYS A 147 -21.16 0.83 44.66
CA LYS A 147 -19.91 0.52 43.94
C LYS A 147 -20.12 -0.56 42.89
N GLU A 148 -20.88 -1.60 43.20
CA GLU A 148 -21.23 -2.67 42.24
C GLU A 148 -22.03 -2.12 41.06
N GLY A 149 -23.03 -1.28 41.32
CA GLY A 149 -23.82 -0.62 40.28
C GLY A 149 -22.98 0.24 39.35
N LEU A 150 -22.10 1.08 39.92
CA LEU A 150 -21.16 1.91 39.16
C LEU A 150 -20.19 1.06 38.34
N ALA A 151 -19.61 0.00 38.92
CA ALA A 151 -18.68 -0.88 38.22
C ALA A 151 -19.35 -1.58 37.02
N ARG A 152 -20.60 -2.05 37.17
CA ARG A 152 -21.37 -2.62 36.06
C ARG A 152 -21.66 -1.60 34.96
N GLN A 153 -22.03 -0.38 35.34
CA GLN A 153 -22.25 0.71 34.38
C GLN A 153 -20.96 1.07 33.62
N HIS A 154 -19.83 1.17 34.33
CA HIS A 154 -18.53 1.42 33.71
C HIS A 154 -18.12 0.30 32.76
N ALA A 155 -18.28 -0.97 33.15
CA ALA A 155 -17.99 -2.11 32.27
C ALA A 155 -18.84 -2.08 30.99
N HIS A 156 -20.14 -1.79 31.12
CA HIS A 156 -21.03 -1.67 29.96
C HIS A 156 -20.64 -0.51 29.05
N ASN A 157 -20.35 0.67 29.62
CA ASN A 157 -19.90 1.82 28.84
C ASN A 157 -18.58 1.54 28.12
N GLN A 158 -17.62 0.89 28.79
CA GLN A 158 -16.35 0.50 28.17
C GLN A 158 -16.55 -0.49 27.02
N GLN A 159 -17.41 -1.50 27.19
CA GLN A 159 -17.74 -2.44 26.12
C GLN A 159 -18.38 -1.72 24.92
N TYR A 160 -19.34 -0.83 25.19
CA TYR A 160 -20.00 -0.05 24.15
C TYR A 160 -19.02 0.87 23.41
N GLU A 161 -18.13 1.56 24.12
CA GLU A 161 -17.11 2.41 23.51
C GLU A 161 -16.12 1.59 22.67
N GLN A 162 -15.70 0.42 23.15
CA GLN A 162 -14.83 -0.48 22.39
C GLN A 162 -15.51 -0.95 21.11
N GLN A 163 -16.77 -1.37 21.18
CA GLN A 163 -17.54 -1.79 20.01
C GLN A 163 -17.72 -0.64 19.01
N ARG A 164 -18.03 0.57 19.50
CA ARG A 164 -18.16 1.76 18.66
C ARG A 164 -16.85 2.09 17.93
N LYS A 165 -15.73 2.06 18.65
CA LYS A 165 -14.39 2.29 18.06
C LYS A 165 -14.03 1.25 17.00
N GLN A 166 -14.39 -0.02 17.23
CA GLN A 166 -14.17 -1.09 16.24
C GLN A 166 -15.01 -0.87 14.97
N LEU A 167 -16.28 -0.52 15.12
CA LEU A 167 -17.16 -0.23 13.97
C LEU A 167 -16.66 1.00 13.17
N GLU A 168 -16.27 2.07 13.86
CA GLU A 168 -15.71 3.26 13.22
C GLU A 168 -14.42 2.94 12.45
N ALA A 169 -13.53 2.12 13.03
CA ALA A 169 -12.32 1.67 12.36
C ALA A 169 -12.63 0.84 11.11
N GLN A 170 -13.61 -0.07 11.17
CA GLN A 170 -14.02 -0.88 10.03
C GLN A 170 -14.61 -0.01 8.90
N GLN A 171 -15.48 0.95 9.24
CA GLN A 171 -16.06 1.89 8.26
C GLN A 171 -14.99 2.77 7.60
N LYS A 172 -13.97 3.18 8.37
CA LYS A 172 -12.85 3.94 7.83
C LYS A 172 -12.02 3.11 6.84
N ILE A 173 -11.81 1.83 7.15
CA ILE A 173 -11.10 0.92 6.24
C ILE A 173 -11.93 0.70 4.97
N SER A 174 -13.23 0.42 5.08
CA SER A 174 -14.08 0.17 3.90
C SER A 174 -14.12 1.38 2.97
N SER A 175 -14.39 2.57 3.52
CA SER A 175 -14.41 3.81 2.72
C SER A 175 -13.06 4.11 2.05
N SER A 176 -11.94 3.81 2.71
CA SER A 176 -10.62 3.99 2.10
C SER A 176 -10.34 2.98 0.98
N VAL A 177 -10.91 1.77 1.06
CA VAL A 177 -10.82 0.75 0.00
C VAL A 177 -11.69 1.16 -1.20
N ASP A 178 -12.89 1.70 -0.96
CA ASP A 178 -13.74 2.22 -2.03
C ASP A 178 -13.04 3.33 -2.80
N GLN A 179 -12.49 4.31 -2.07
CA GLN A 179 -11.70 5.40 -2.67
C GLN A 179 -10.45 4.88 -3.40
N HIS A 180 -9.83 3.81 -2.91
CA HIS A 180 -8.72 3.17 -3.61
C HIS A 180 -9.15 2.63 -4.97
N TYR A 181 -10.30 1.96 -5.05
CA TYR A 181 -10.79 1.43 -6.32
C TYR A 181 -11.26 2.52 -7.29
N GLU A 182 -11.81 3.63 -6.79
CA GLU A 182 -12.06 4.82 -7.60
C GLU A 182 -10.76 5.38 -8.20
N ARG A 183 -9.71 5.52 -7.39
CA ARG A 183 -8.39 5.95 -7.87
C ARG A 183 -7.77 4.94 -8.82
N ALA A 184 -7.94 3.65 -8.58
CA ALA A 184 -7.46 2.60 -9.47
C ALA A 184 -8.14 2.65 -10.84
N ALA A 185 -9.46 2.89 -10.88
CA ALA A 185 -10.19 3.08 -12.13
C ALA A 185 -9.69 4.33 -12.89
N ALA A 186 -9.47 5.43 -12.18
CA ALA A 186 -8.90 6.65 -12.77
C ALA A 186 -7.46 6.43 -13.28
N LEU A 187 -6.63 5.70 -12.52
CA LEU A 187 -5.28 5.32 -12.90
C LEU A 187 -5.29 4.47 -14.16
N ALA A 188 -6.15 3.46 -14.23
CA ALA A 188 -6.30 2.58 -15.39
C ALA A 188 -6.66 3.38 -16.65
N ALA A 189 -7.63 4.28 -16.54
CA ALA A 189 -8.03 5.17 -17.62
C ALA A 189 -6.90 6.11 -18.06
N ALA A 190 -6.14 6.68 -17.12
CA ALA A 190 -5.08 7.66 -17.41
C ALA A 190 -3.82 7.02 -18.02
N SER A 191 -3.48 5.80 -17.59
CA SER A 191 -2.22 5.12 -17.97
C SER A 191 -2.38 4.09 -19.09
N GLY A 192 -3.60 3.91 -19.61
CA GLY A 192 -3.90 2.93 -20.66
C GLY A 192 -3.82 1.47 -20.19
N ILE A 193 -3.85 1.24 -18.87
CA ILE A 193 -3.89 -0.09 -18.27
C ILE A 193 -5.32 -0.62 -18.38
N SER A 194 -5.51 -1.84 -18.88
CA SER A 194 -6.84 -2.45 -18.88
C SER A 194 -7.29 -2.74 -17.43
N THR A 195 -8.58 -2.55 -17.16
CA THR A 195 -9.17 -2.84 -15.84
C THR A 195 -8.90 -4.27 -15.40
N GLU A 196 -8.95 -5.22 -16.34
CA GLU A 196 -8.61 -6.64 -16.11
C GLU A 196 -7.16 -6.84 -15.65
N LEU A 197 -6.22 -6.10 -16.22
CA LEU A 197 -4.80 -6.21 -15.83
C LEU A 197 -4.62 -5.70 -14.40
N TYR A 198 -5.25 -4.59 -14.04
CA TYR A 198 -5.22 -4.08 -12.66
C TYR A 198 -5.84 -5.09 -11.68
N GLN A 199 -7.03 -5.64 -12.01
CA GLN A 199 -7.68 -6.65 -11.17
C GLN A 199 -6.82 -7.91 -11.00
N SER A 200 -6.11 -8.33 -12.06
CA SER A 200 -5.19 -9.46 -11.97
C SER A 200 -3.98 -9.16 -11.07
N ALA A 201 -3.46 -7.93 -11.10
CA ALA A 201 -2.39 -7.48 -10.23
C ALA A 201 -2.86 -7.42 -8.77
N ASP A 202 -4.02 -6.82 -8.50
CA ASP A 202 -4.65 -6.77 -7.17
C ASP A 202 -4.88 -8.18 -6.60
N ARG A 203 -5.44 -9.09 -7.42
CA ARG A 203 -5.67 -10.47 -7.02
C ARG A 203 -4.39 -11.19 -6.60
N ARG A 204 -3.29 -11.02 -7.35
CA ARG A 204 -2.00 -11.62 -6.99
C ARG A 204 -1.49 -11.12 -5.65
N VAL A 205 -1.65 -9.82 -5.36
CA VAL A 205 -1.24 -9.26 -4.06
C VAL A 205 -2.09 -9.84 -2.94
N ARG A 206 -3.42 -9.88 -3.12
CA ARG A 206 -4.37 -10.45 -2.15
C ARG A 206 -4.08 -11.93 -1.87
N GLU A 207 -3.89 -12.74 -2.91
CA GLU A 207 -3.54 -14.16 -2.79
C GLU A 207 -2.19 -14.36 -2.08
N ALA A 208 -1.19 -13.53 -2.37
CA ALA A 208 0.12 -13.62 -1.75
C ALA A 208 0.08 -13.27 -0.25
N VAL A 209 -0.66 -12.23 0.14
CA VAL A 209 -0.86 -11.87 1.56
C VAL A 209 -1.72 -12.92 2.27
N GLN A 210 -2.75 -13.44 1.61
CA GLN A 210 -3.57 -14.56 2.10
C GLN A 210 -2.74 -15.82 2.33
N GLY A 211 -1.75 -16.09 1.48
CA GLY A 211 -0.81 -17.20 1.68
C GLY A 211 0.03 -17.09 2.96
N VAL A 212 0.26 -15.88 3.47
CA VAL A 212 1.03 -15.64 4.71
C VAL A 212 0.15 -15.77 5.96
N PHE A 213 -1.05 -15.19 5.96
CA PHE A 213 -1.90 -15.08 7.16
C PHE A 213 -3.11 -16.03 7.19
N GLY A 214 -3.42 -16.67 6.06
CA GLY A 214 -4.55 -17.60 5.90
C GLY A 214 -5.90 -16.91 5.75
N GLY A 215 -6.80 -17.55 4.98
CA GLY A 215 -8.24 -17.28 4.95
C GLY A 215 -8.63 -15.80 4.83
N GLU A 216 -9.60 -15.38 5.64
CA GLU A 216 -10.16 -14.01 5.67
C GLU A 216 -9.19 -12.98 6.26
N SER A 217 -8.26 -13.41 7.13
CA SER A 217 -7.27 -12.52 7.74
C SER A 217 -6.38 -11.83 6.70
N GLY A 218 -6.01 -12.54 5.63
CA GLY A 218 -5.23 -11.96 4.54
C GLY A 218 -5.94 -10.83 3.80
N GLU A 219 -7.26 -10.95 3.65
CA GLU A 219 -8.09 -9.92 3.02
C GLU A 219 -8.19 -8.67 3.92
N HIS A 220 -8.47 -8.87 5.21
CA HIS A 220 -8.50 -7.78 6.18
C HIS A 220 -7.16 -7.04 6.27
N ILE A 221 -6.04 -7.77 6.25
CA ILE A 221 -4.71 -7.17 6.25
C ILE A 221 -4.48 -6.38 4.98
N THR A 222 -4.83 -6.91 3.81
CA THR A 222 -4.67 -6.18 2.54
C THR A 222 -5.50 -4.90 2.54
N ASN A 223 -6.75 -4.96 3.01
CA ASN A 223 -7.62 -3.79 3.12
C ASN A 223 -7.07 -2.76 4.13
N ALA A 224 -6.52 -3.20 5.25
CA ALA A 224 -5.85 -2.33 6.21
C ALA A 224 -4.58 -1.69 5.63
N LEU A 225 -3.80 -2.43 4.84
CA LEU A 225 -2.63 -1.89 4.13
C LEU A 225 -3.03 -0.80 3.14
N ILE A 226 -4.07 -1.04 2.33
CA ILE A 226 -4.64 -0.03 1.41
C ILE A 226 -5.05 1.23 2.20
N ALA A 227 -5.78 1.04 3.31
CA ALA A 227 -6.24 2.14 4.14
C ALA A 227 -5.07 2.94 4.77
N SER A 228 -4.00 2.26 5.17
CA SER A 228 -2.80 2.89 5.74
C SER A 228 -1.95 3.65 4.72
N LEU A 229 -1.92 3.17 3.47
CA LEU A 229 -1.17 3.80 2.38
C LEU A 229 -1.85 5.08 1.88
N GLY A 230 -3.19 5.11 1.85
CA GLY A 230 -3.95 6.26 1.41
C GLY A 230 -3.76 6.58 -0.07
N GLU A 231 -3.46 7.83 -0.40
CA GLU A 231 -3.22 8.29 -1.79
C GLU A 231 -1.96 7.61 -2.39
N GLY A 232 -2.05 7.16 -3.64
CA GLY A 232 -0.97 6.41 -4.28
C GLY A 232 -1.00 4.90 -3.99
N SER A 233 -1.91 4.43 -3.13
CA SER A 233 -2.11 2.99 -2.86
C SER A 233 -2.39 2.20 -4.14
N GLU A 234 -3.12 2.77 -5.10
CA GLU A 234 -3.43 2.17 -6.40
C GLU A 234 -2.17 1.88 -7.23
N LYS A 235 -1.20 2.80 -7.24
CA LYS A 235 0.07 2.61 -7.95
C LYS A 235 0.94 1.56 -7.27
N VAL A 236 0.98 1.59 -5.94
CA VAL A 236 1.73 0.63 -5.12
C VAL A 236 1.19 -0.78 -5.32
N LEU A 237 -0.13 -0.98 -5.21
CA LEU A 237 -0.75 -2.30 -5.38
C LEU A 237 -0.51 -2.86 -6.78
N TYR A 238 -0.70 -2.04 -7.82
CA TYR A 238 -0.41 -2.47 -9.18
C TYR A 238 1.06 -2.84 -9.36
N ASN A 239 1.99 -2.01 -8.89
CA ASN A 239 3.42 -2.28 -8.99
C ASN A 239 3.81 -3.59 -8.27
N LEU A 240 3.22 -3.86 -7.11
CA LEU A 240 3.41 -5.13 -6.40
C LEU A 240 2.87 -6.33 -7.19
N GLY A 241 1.67 -6.23 -7.77
CA GLY A 241 1.06 -7.32 -8.52
C GLY A 241 1.73 -7.61 -9.87
N VAL A 242 2.39 -6.61 -10.47
CA VAL A 242 3.17 -6.76 -11.70
C VAL A 242 4.61 -7.19 -11.41
N ASN A 243 5.19 -6.78 -10.27
CA ASN A 243 6.57 -7.08 -9.91
C ASN A 243 6.67 -8.17 -8.82
N PRO A 244 6.90 -9.44 -9.21
CA PRO A 244 6.94 -10.55 -8.25
C PRO A 244 8.10 -10.44 -7.26
N LYS A 245 9.21 -9.75 -7.61
CA LYS A 245 10.34 -9.55 -6.67
C LYS A 245 9.90 -8.68 -5.49
N ARG A 246 9.20 -7.58 -5.78
CA ARG A 246 8.70 -6.64 -4.76
C ARG A 246 7.58 -7.27 -3.92
N LEU A 247 6.72 -8.06 -4.56
CA LEU A 247 5.69 -8.84 -3.85
C LEU A 247 6.32 -9.87 -2.90
N ASN A 248 7.33 -10.62 -3.34
CA ASN A 248 8.04 -11.58 -2.50
C ASN A 248 8.80 -10.92 -1.35
N GLU A 249 9.33 -9.72 -1.56
CA GLU A 249 9.94 -8.94 -0.49
C GLU A 249 8.90 -8.48 0.54
N LEU A 250 7.71 -8.04 0.11
CA LEU A 250 6.61 -7.70 0.99
C LEU A 250 6.15 -8.92 1.82
N THR A 251 5.88 -10.06 1.17
CA THR A 251 5.43 -11.27 1.87
C THR A 251 6.48 -11.80 2.83
N SER A 252 7.76 -11.73 2.45
CA SER A 252 8.88 -12.09 3.34
C SER A 252 8.93 -11.21 4.59
N LYS A 253 8.75 -9.89 4.45
CA LYS A 253 8.71 -8.98 5.62
C LYS A 253 7.47 -9.21 6.49
N LEU A 254 6.32 -9.51 5.89
CA LEU A 254 5.09 -9.84 6.61
C LEU A 254 5.23 -11.17 7.38
N ALA A 255 5.90 -12.17 6.80
CA ALA A 255 6.14 -13.45 7.45
C ALA A 255 7.19 -13.37 8.58
N GLN A 256 8.20 -12.49 8.44
CA GLN A 256 9.27 -12.33 9.42
C GLN A 256 8.87 -11.45 10.61
N ASP A 257 7.98 -10.48 10.41
CA ASP A 257 7.58 -9.51 11.41
C ASP A 257 6.06 -9.55 11.66
N PRO A 258 5.60 -10.24 12.73
CA PRO A 258 4.19 -10.31 13.11
C PRO A 258 3.57 -8.94 13.44
N SER A 259 4.39 -7.93 13.77
CA SER A 259 3.90 -6.58 14.03
C SER A 259 3.59 -5.81 12.75
N GLY A 260 4.05 -6.29 11.58
CA GLY A 260 3.86 -5.64 10.29
C GLY A 260 4.63 -4.33 10.10
N ILE A 261 5.49 -3.94 11.05
CA ILE A 261 6.24 -2.68 10.99
C ILE A 261 7.22 -2.68 9.82
N GLN A 262 7.95 -3.77 9.61
CA GLN A 262 8.90 -3.87 8.49
C GLN A 262 8.20 -3.79 7.13
N ALA A 263 7.04 -4.44 6.99
CA ALA A 263 6.22 -4.36 5.79
C ALA A 263 5.69 -2.93 5.58
N SER A 264 5.24 -2.27 6.63
CA SER A 264 4.76 -0.87 6.59
C SER A 264 5.85 0.10 6.15
N ILE A 265 7.08 -0.05 6.68
CA ILE A 265 8.24 0.78 6.27
C ILE A 265 8.57 0.54 4.80
N TYR A 266 8.53 -0.73 4.36
CA TYR A 266 8.78 -1.08 2.96
C TYR A 266 7.75 -0.46 2.03
N LEU A 267 6.47 -0.61 2.34
CA LEU A 267 5.37 -0.01 1.59
C LEU A 267 5.45 1.51 1.57
N GLY A 268 5.87 2.14 2.68
CA GLY A 268 6.10 3.59 2.73
C GLY A 268 7.22 4.05 1.79
N ARG A 269 8.33 3.29 1.72
CA ARG A 269 9.42 3.57 0.76
C ARG A 269 8.95 3.38 -0.68
N LEU A 270 8.23 2.30 -0.95
CA LEU A 270 7.69 2.01 -2.27
C LEU A 270 6.69 3.08 -2.71
N SER A 271 5.79 3.51 -1.81
CA SER A 271 4.88 4.62 -2.07
C SER A 271 5.64 5.89 -2.44
N ALA A 272 6.66 6.27 -1.65
CA ALA A 272 7.47 7.45 -1.95
C ALA A 272 8.20 7.35 -3.30
N GLU A 273 8.69 6.17 -3.68
CA GLU A 273 9.36 5.94 -4.96
C GLU A 273 8.39 6.12 -6.14
N LEU A 274 7.19 5.54 -6.05
CA LEU A 274 6.21 5.51 -7.13
C LEU A 274 5.38 6.80 -7.26
N THR A 275 5.24 7.55 -6.16
CA THR A 275 4.50 8.83 -6.12
C THR A 275 5.41 10.05 -6.27
N SER A 276 6.74 9.88 -6.22
CA SER A 276 7.67 10.98 -6.45
C SER A 276 7.51 11.55 -7.86
N PRO A 277 7.43 12.88 -8.03
CA PRO A 277 7.38 13.48 -9.36
C PRO A 277 8.64 13.08 -10.15
N PRO A 278 8.51 12.85 -11.47
CA PRO A 278 9.63 12.40 -12.29
C PRO A 278 10.82 13.33 -12.06
N ARG A 279 11.98 12.76 -11.74
CA ARG A 279 13.22 13.52 -11.56
C ARG A 279 13.34 14.49 -12.74
N LYS A 280 13.33 15.80 -12.46
CA LYS A 280 13.46 16.83 -13.48
C LYS A 280 14.67 16.48 -14.35
N THR A 281 14.41 16.05 -15.57
CA THR A 281 15.44 15.92 -16.60
C THR A 281 15.92 17.33 -16.83
N SER A 282 17.16 17.59 -16.42
CA SER A 282 17.76 18.90 -16.57
C SER A 282 17.89 19.20 -18.07
N ASN A 283 17.14 20.17 -18.57
CA ASN A 283 17.39 20.80 -19.88
C ASN A 283 18.64 21.70 -19.86
N ALA A 284 19.44 21.68 -18.79
CA ALA A 284 20.73 22.34 -18.82
C ALA A 284 21.57 21.72 -19.93
N PRO A 285 22.17 22.53 -20.81
CA PRO A 285 23.19 22.07 -21.73
C PRO A 285 24.21 21.23 -20.96
N ALA A 286 24.60 20.10 -21.52
CA ALA A 286 25.67 19.28 -20.95
C ALA A 286 26.85 20.21 -20.58
N PRO A 287 27.44 20.07 -19.38
CA PRO A 287 28.59 20.89 -19.01
C PRO A 287 29.59 20.82 -20.14
N ALA A 288 30.08 22.00 -20.58
CA ALA A 288 31.06 22.08 -21.64
C ALA A 288 32.17 21.07 -21.35
N ALA A 289 32.51 20.27 -22.36
CA ALA A 289 33.57 19.27 -22.24
C ALA A 289 34.77 19.96 -21.60
N SER A 290 35.19 19.44 -20.44
CA SER A 290 36.37 19.95 -19.74
C SER A 290 37.49 20.07 -20.77
N VAL A 291 37.94 21.30 -21.02
CA VAL A 291 39.14 21.55 -21.83
C VAL A 291 40.31 21.05 -21.01
N LEU A 292 40.52 19.73 -21.04
CA LEU A 292 41.81 19.15 -20.76
C LEU A 292 42.67 19.50 -21.97
N GLY A 293 43.63 20.39 -21.74
CA GLY A 293 44.73 20.58 -22.67
C GLY A 293 45.41 19.24 -22.94
N ASP A 294 45.70 19.01 -24.22
CA ASP A 294 46.53 17.94 -24.78
C ASP A 294 46.24 16.50 -24.30
N ALA A 295 45.38 15.79 -25.05
CA ALA A 295 45.73 14.54 -25.75
C ALA A 295 44.48 13.77 -26.22
N ASN A 296 44.42 13.51 -27.53
CA ASN A 296 43.80 12.35 -28.21
C ASN A 296 42.27 12.17 -28.33
N THR A 297 41.82 12.41 -29.58
CA THR A 297 41.09 11.47 -30.47
C THR A 297 39.71 10.92 -30.05
N ALA A 298 38.66 11.69 -30.37
CA ALA A 298 37.49 11.07 -31.00
C ALA A 298 37.90 10.62 -32.41
N GLU A 299 38.40 9.38 -32.55
CA GLU A 299 38.89 8.88 -33.84
C GLU A 299 37.75 8.82 -34.89
N PRO A 300 37.83 9.59 -35.99
CA PRO A 300 36.88 9.47 -37.11
C PRO A 300 36.91 8.06 -37.75
N GLY A 301 37.93 7.25 -37.45
CA GLY A 301 38.06 5.87 -37.92
C GLY A 301 37.17 4.84 -37.23
N LYS A 302 36.70 5.08 -36.00
CA LYS A 302 35.99 4.06 -35.22
C LYS A 302 34.62 3.71 -35.79
N ALA A 303 33.91 4.69 -36.34
CA ALA A 303 32.62 4.47 -36.99
C ALA A 303 32.76 3.70 -38.32
N LEU A 304 33.77 4.05 -39.13
CA LEU A 304 34.04 3.39 -40.40
C LEU A 304 34.59 1.98 -40.21
N HIS A 305 35.40 1.74 -39.17
CA HIS A 305 35.88 0.40 -38.82
C HIS A 305 34.72 -0.53 -38.40
N ARG A 306 33.73 -0.03 -37.64
CA ARG A 306 32.52 -0.81 -37.31
C ARG A 306 31.71 -1.19 -38.55
N LYS A 307 31.47 -0.23 -39.46
CA LYS A 307 30.79 -0.49 -40.74
C LYS A 307 31.53 -1.52 -41.59
N TYR A 308 32.85 -1.46 -41.59
CA TYR A 308 33.69 -2.43 -42.28
C TYR A 308 33.55 -3.85 -41.69
N LEU A 309 33.63 -4.00 -40.37
CA LEU A 309 33.44 -5.29 -39.69
C LEU A 309 32.04 -5.86 -39.88
N GLU A 310 31.00 -5.02 -39.91
CA GLU A 310 29.63 -5.43 -40.19
C GLU A 310 29.47 -5.93 -41.63
N ALA A 311 30.07 -5.25 -42.61
CA ALA A 311 30.09 -5.70 -44.01
C ALA A 311 30.84 -7.04 -44.17
N GLN A 312 31.97 -7.20 -43.48
CA GLN A 312 32.74 -8.45 -43.47
C GLN A 312 31.95 -9.60 -42.83
N LYS A 313 31.27 -9.36 -41.70
CA LYS A 313 30.40 -10.34 -41.04
C LYS A 313 29.23 -10.78 -41.91
N ARG A 314 28.72 -9.89 -42.76
CA ARG A 314 27.64 -10.18 -43.71
C ARG A 314 28.12 -10.81 -45.03
N GLY A 315 29.43 -10.97 -45.22
CA GLY A 315 30.00 -11.50 -46.46
C GLY A 315 29.88 -10.55 -47.66
N ASP A 316 29.56 -9.27 -47.44
CA ASP A 316 29.40 -8.29 -48.50
C ASP A 316 30.75 -7.62 -48.82
N VAL A 317 31.46 -8.21 -49.79
CA VAL A 317 32.80 -7.78 -50.22
C VAL A 317 32.76 -6.37 -50.84
N GLN A 318 31.67 -6.01 -51.53
CA GLN A 318 31.54 -4.72 -52.20
C GLN A 318 31.32 -3.60 -51.18
N ALA A 319 30.50 -3.83 -50.16
CA ALA A 319 30.31 -2.89 -49.06
C ALA A 319 31.61 -2.70 -48.24
N ALA A 320 32.34 -3.77 -47.94
CA ALA A 320 33.62 -3.69 -47.23
C ALA A 320 34.67 -2.88 -48.02
N PHE A 321 34.73 -3.06 -49.35
CA PHE A 321 35.61 -2.29 -50.22
C PHE A 321 35.26 -0.80 -50.25
N ASN A 322 33.97 -0.47 -50.37
CA ASN A 322 33.48 0.92 -50.37
C ASN A 322 33.83 1.64 -49.06
N VAL A 323 33.69 0.98 -47.91
CA VAL A 323 34.03 1.54 -46.60
C VAL A 323 35.55 1.76 -46.45
N ARG A 324 36.40 0.84 -46.95
CA ARG A 324 37.86 1.07 -46.98
C ARG A 324 38.26 2.25 -47.87
N ARG A 325 37.58 2.42 -49.00
CA ARG A 325 37.81 3.55 -49.91
C ARG A 325 37.42 4.87 -49.26
N GLU A 326 36.28 4.91 -48.58
CA GLU A 326 35.80 6.07 -47.80
C GLU A 326 36.77 6.43 -46.68
N ALA A 327 37.26 5.44 -45.92
CA ALA A 327 38.24 5.65 -44.87
C ALA A 327 39.59 6.16 -45.40
N ARG A 328 40.05 5.66 -46.55
CA ARG A 328 41.26 6.17 -47.21
C ARG A 328 41.09 7.61 -47.70
N ALA A 329 39.92 7.97 -48.25
CA ALA A 329 39.59 9.34 -48.65
C ALA A 329 39.59 10.31 -47.45
N ALA A 330 39.15 9.82 -46.29
CA ALA A 330 39.20 10.53 -45.02
C ALA A 330 40.59 10.51 -44.34
N LYS A 331 41.65 10.06 -45.03
CA LYS A 331 43.04 9.95 -44.53
C LYS A 331 43.19 9.07 -43.27
N ILE A 332 42.32 8.10 -43.09
CA ILE A 332 42.40 7.12 -42.00
C ILE A 332 43.27 5.94 -42.47
N ASN A 333 44.14 5.43 -41.59
CA ASN A 333 44.98 4.27 -41.89
C ASN A 333 44.12 2.98 -41.90
N VAL A 334 43.99 2.36 -43.08
CA VAL A 334 43.17 1.15 -43.31
C VAL A 334 43.98 -0.12 -43.47
N ASN A 335 45.28 -0.11 -43.15
CA ASN A 335 46.17 -1.26 -43.35
C ASN A 335 45.86 -2.43 -42.40
N SER A 336 45.24 -2.16 -41.25
CA SER A 336 44.84 -3.17 -40.25
C SER A 336 43.37 -3.58 -40.33
N TRP A 337 42.64 -3.12 -41.35
CA TRP A 337 41.24 -3.47 -41.58
C TRP A 337 41.16 -4.72 -42.46
#